data_AF-A0A5B7TGB2-F1
#
_entry.id   AF-A0A5B7TGB2-F1
#
_cell.length_a   1.000
_cell.length_b   1.000
_cell.length_c   1.000
_cell.angle_alpha   90.00
_cell.angle_beta   90.00
_cell.angle_gamma   90.00
#
_symmetry.space_group_name_H-M   'P 1'
#
loop_
_entity.id
_entity.type
_entity.pdbx_description
1 polymer ?
#
loop_
_entity_poly.entity_id
_entity_poly.type
_entity_poly.pdbx_seq_one_letter_code
_entity_poly.pdbx_strand_id
1 'polypeptide(L)'
;MVLKVFWKVALADVIIIFVSFMLFSALIPGDKRHKIWEKYISSFSKFVIYIFAVTIAVNVITALIVYALRYQRYLNIIAPSVQSIVIGFIASCVPRRGVEHDKDKNR
;
A
#
# COMPACT_ATOMS: atom_id res chain seq x y z
N MET A 1 -16.67 19.90 14.28
CA MET A 1 -15.60 20.27 13.32
C MET A 1 -14.71 19.09 12.96
N VAL A 2 -14.22 18.32 13.96
CA VAL A 2 -13.34 17.14 13.79
C VAL A 2 -13.94 16.05 12.89
N LEU A 3 -15.21 15.68 13.08
CA LEU A 3 -15.85 14.61 12.29
C LEU A 3 -15.93 14.92 10.78
N LYS A 4 -16.16 16.19 10.41
CA LYS A 4 -16.18 16.60 8.99
C LYS A 4 -14.81 16.52 8.34
N VAL A 5 -13.73 16.77 9.10
CA VAL A 5 -12.35 16.63 8.60
C VAL A 5 -11.99 15.15 8.48
N PHE A 6 -12.37 14.34 9.46
CA PHE A 6 -12.17 12.89 9.43
C PHE A 6 -12.73 12.25 8.16
N TRP A 7 -14.00 12.49 7.82
CA TRP A 7 -14.61 11.92 6.61
C TRP A 7 -13.93 12.38 5.31
N LYS A 8 -13.45 13.62 5.25
CA LYS A 8 -12.70 14.13 4.10
C LYS A 8 -11.35 13.44 3.94
N VAL A 9 -10.63 13.23 5.04
CA VAL A 9 -9.35 12.52 5.04
C VAL A 9 -9.56 11.06 4.68
N ALA A 10 -10.55 10.39 5.27
CA ALA A 10 -10.88 9.01 4.92
C ALA A 10 -11.22 8.84 3.43
N LEU A 11 -12.00 9.77 2.85
CA LEU A 11 -12.29 9.76 1.42
C LEU A 11 -11.03 9.98 0.57
N ALA A 12 -10.16 10.92 0.97
CA ALA A 12 -8.89 11.16 0.31
C ALA A 12 -7.98 9.92 0.35
N ASP A 13 -7.92 9.23 1.49
CA ASP A 13 -7.14 8.01 1.68
C ASP A 13 -7.63 6.89 0.75
N VAL A 14 -8.96 6.71 0.63
CA VAL A 14 -9.55 5.77 -0.34
C VAL A 14 -9.10 6.11 -1.77
N ILE A 15 -9.16 7.39 -2.15
CA ILE A 15 -8.70 7.83 -3.48
C ILE A 15 -7.21 7.53 -3.66
N ILE A 16 -6.37 7.81 -2.66
CA ILE A 16 -4.93 7.53 -2.69
C ILE A 16 -4.67 6.03 -2.85
N ILE A 17 -5.42 5.16 -2.16
CA ILE A 17 -5.33 3.71 -2.31
C ILE A 17 -5.59 3.31 -3.76
N PHE A 18 -6.69 3.80 -4.36
CA PHE A 18 -7.05 3.47 -5.74
C PHE A 18 -6.02 3.98 -6.75
N VAL A 19 -5.59 5.23 -6.62
CA VAL A 19 -4.56 5.82 -7.50
C VAL A 19 -3.26 5.05 -7.37
N SER A 20 -2.82 4.77 -6.15
CA SER A 20 -1.61 3.98 -5.88
C SER A 20 -1.73 2.58 -6.48
N PHE A 21 -2.86 1.91 -6.28
CA PHE A 21 -3.15 0.60 -6.85
C PHE A 21 -3.04 0.59 -8.37
N MET A 22 -3.63 1.57 -9.06
CA MET A 22 -3.54 1.68 -10.52
C MET A 22 -2.10 1.95 -10.96
N LEU A 23 -1.41 2.87 -10.29
CA LEU A 23 -0.03 3.24 -10.58
C LEU A 23 0.91 2.04 -10.43
N PHE A 24 0.86 1.30 -9.32
CA PHE A 24 1.68 0.10 -9.13
C PHE A 24 1.26 -1.04 -10.06
N SER A 25 -0.04 -1.17 -10.37
CA SER A 25 -0.51 -2.16 -11.34
C SER A 25 -0.02 -1.88 -12.76
N ALA A 26 0.17 -0.61 -13.13
CA ALA A 26 0.70 -0.21 -14.43
C ALA A 26 2.23 -0.29 -14.47
N LEU A 27 2.91 0.13 -13.40
CA LEU A 27 4.38 0.15 -13.32
C LEU A 27 4.99 -1.24 -13.14
N ILE A 28 4.30 -2.15 -12.45
CA ILE A 28 4.83 -3.48 -12.12
C ILE A 28 4.13 -4.54 -12.97
N PRO A 29 4.87 -5.25 -13.85
CA PRO A 29 4.36 -6.39 -14.61
C PRO A 29 3.70 -7.45 -13.71
N GLY A 30 2.66 -8.12 -14.22
CA GLY A 30 1.89 -9.10 -13.45
C GLY A 30 2.71 -10.31 -12.97
N ASP A 31 3.69 -10.75 -13.75
CA ASP A 31 4.62 -11.83 -13.41
C ASP A 31 5.52 -11.47 -12.22
N LYS A 32 5.99 -10.22 -12.14
CA LYS A 32 6.76 -9.72 -11.00
C LYS A 32 5.91 -9.61 -9.74
N ARG A 33 4.66 -9.14 -9.87
CA ARG A 33 3.71 -9.05 -8.75
C ARG A 33 3.37 -10.42 -8.19
N HIS A 34 3.15 -11.41 -9.04
CA HIS A 34 2.89 -12.79 -8.62
C HIS A 34 4.07 -13.37 -7.85
N LYS A 35 5.31 -13.20 -8.36
CA LYS A 35 6.53 -13.63 -7.64
C LYS A 35 6.70 -12.94 -6.29
N ILE A 36 6.38 -11.63 -6.20
CA ILE A 36 6.38 -10.91 -4.93
C ILE A 36 5.34 -11.53 -3.99
N TRP A 37 4.12 -11.74 -4.47
CA TRP A 37 3.05 -12.32 -3.67
C TRP A 37 3.41 -13.71 -3.13
N GLU A 38 3.85 -14.64 -3.98
CA GLU A 38 4.25 -15.99 -3.55
C GLU A 38 5.40 -15.95 -2.53
N LYS A 39 6.41 -15.11 -2.76
CA LYS A 39 7.58 -15.02 -1.87
C LYS A 39 7.21 -14.51 -0.48
N TYR A 40 6.37 -13.48 -0.40
CA TYR A 40 6.03 -12.82 0.86
C TYR A 40 4.77 -13.38 1.54
N ILE A 41 3.88 -14.05 0.79
CA ILE A 41 2.56 -14.52 1.27
C ILE A 41 2.43 -16.05 1.23
N SER A 42 3.54 -16.78 1.02
CA SER A 42 3.59 -18.23 1.27
C SER A 42 3.14 -18.64 2.68
N SER A 43 3.23 -17.74 3.67
CA SER A 43 2.73 -17.94 5.02
C SER A 43 2.10 -16.67 5.56
N PHE A 44 0.89 -16.79 6.12
CA PHE A 44 0.17 -15.67 6.73
C PHE A 44 0.99 -14.98 7.83
N SER A 45 1.69 -15.75 8.67
CA SER A 45 2.53 -15.19 9.73
C SER A 45 3.69 -14.35 9.18
N LYS A 46 4.34 -14.81 8.10
CA LYS A 46 5.41 -14.03 7.44
C LYS A 46 4.86 -12.75 6.83
N PHE A 47 3.70 -12.83 6.17
CA PHE A 47 3.02 -11.66 5.62
C PHE A 47 2.74 -10.60 6.69
N VAL A 48 2.18 -11.00 7.83
CA VAL A 48 1.90 -10.08 8.95
C VAL A 48 3.19 -9.44 9.47
N ILE A 49 4.26 -10.21 9.67
CA ILE A 49 5.55 -9.69 10.14
C ILE A 49 6.13 -8.68 9.15
N TYR A 50 6.10 -8.98 7.85
CA TYR A 50 6.62 -8.07 6.83
C TYR A 50 5.81 -6.77 6.76
N ILE A 51 4.48 -6.85 6.77
CA ILE A 51 3.62 -5.65 6.82
C ILE A 51 3.90 -4.83 8.07
N PHE A 52 4.05 -5.49 9.22
CA PHE A 52 4.32 -4.81 10.49
C PHE A 52 5.66 -4.08 10.44
N ALA A 53 6.73 -4.74 9.98
CA ALA A 53 8.05 -4.14 9.83
C ALA A 53 8.05 -2.96 8.86
N VAL A 54 7.40 -3.11 7.68
CA VAL A 54 7.25 -2.02 6.71
C VAL A 54 6.45 -0.86 7.30
N THR A 55 5.37 -1.14 8.02
CA THR A 55 4.54 -0.11 8.67
C THR A 55 5.31 0.68 9.72
N ILE A 56 6.14 0.01 10.54
CA ILE A 56 7.01 0.70 11.49
C ILE A 56 7.99 1.59 10.74
N ALA A 57 8.69 1.05 9.75
CA ALA A 57 9.68 1.81 8.97
C ALA A 57 9.05 3.05 8.34
N VAL A 58 7.90 2.90 7.68
CA VAL A 58 7.17 4.00 7.04
C VAL A 58 6.72 5.04 8.07
N ASN A 59 6.20 4.64 9.22
CA ASN A 59 5.80 5.59 10.27
C ASN A 59 6.99 6.35 10.84
N VAL A 60 8.11 5.68 11.11
CA VAL A 60 9.33 6.33 11.62
C VAL A 60 9.86 7.34 10.60
N ILE A 61 9.97 6.94 9.33
CA ILE A 61 10.42 7.84 8.26
C ILE A 61 9.47 9.03 8.11
N THR A 62 8.16 8.77 8.10
CA THR A 62 7.15 9.83 7.99
C THR A 62 7.24 10.81 9.15
N ALA A 63 7.36 10.30 10.39
CA ALA A 63 7.52 11.13 11.57
C ALA A 63 8.79 11.99 11.45
N LEU A 64 9.94 11.40 11.11
CA LEU A 64 11.19 12.13 10.94
C LEU A 64 11.07 13.28 9.93
N ILE A 65 10.48 13.02 8.76
CA ILE A 65 10.27 14.04 7.72
C ILE A 65 9.32 15.15 8.22
N VAL A 66 8.18 14.78 8.81
CA VAL A 66 7.18 15.75 9.29
C VAL A 66 7.73 16.61 10.42
N TYR A 67 8.51 16.02 11.33
CA TYR A 67 9.19 16.76 12.40
C TYR A 67 10.26 17.70 11.86
N ALA A 68 11.09 17.24 10.91
CA ALA A 68 12.10 18.08 10.26
C ALA A 68 11.47 19.30 9.56
N LEU A 69 10.31 19.12 8.93
CA LEU A 69 9.55 20.18 8.26
C LEU A 69 8.68 21.03 9.20
N ARG A 70 8.67 20.75 10.51
CA ARG A 70 7.83 21.42 11.52
C ARG A 70 6.33 21.34 11.24
N TYR A 71 5.86 20.29 10.56
CA TYR A 71 4.45 20.06 10.21
C TYR A 71 3.71 19.12 11.19
N GLN A 72 4.15 19.08 12.45
CA GLN A 72 3.63 18.19 13.51
C GLN A 72 2.09 18.21 13.62
N ARG A 73 1.48 19.40 13.43
CA ARG A 73 0.03 19.61 13.48
C ARG A 73 -0.74 18.79 12.44
N TYR A 74 -0.10 18.45 11.32
CA TYR A 74 -0.70 17.70 10.21
C TYR A 74 -0.35 16.21 10.23
N LEU A 75 0.36 15.73 11.25
CA LEU A 75 0.82 14.35 11.33
C LEU A 75 -0.35 13.35 11.26
N ASN A 76 -1.49 13.67 11.88
CA ASN A 76 -2.71 12.86 11.84
C ASN A 76 -3.41 12.82 10.47
N ILE A 77 -2.98 13.62 9.51
CA ILE A 77 -3.45 13.59 8.12
C ILE A 77 -2.39 12.94 7.23
N ILE A 78 -1.12 13.33 7.38
CA ILE A 78 -0.03 12.84 6.54
C ILE A 78 0.23 11.35 6.79
N ALA A 79 0.30 10.92 8.05
CA ALA A 79 0.59 9.52 8.37
C ALA A 79 -0.40 8.52 7.75
N PRO A 80 -1.75 8.67 7.91
CA PRO A 80 -2.69 7.76 7.26
C PRO A 80 -2.65 7.83 5.73
N SER A 81 -2.42 9.01 5.15
CA SER A 81 -2.29 9.16 3.69
C SER A 81 -1.04 8.50 3.12
N VAL A 82 0.10 8.57 3.81
CA VAL A 82 1.31 7.82 3.41
C VAL A 82 1.07 6.31 3.54
N GLN A 83 0.40 5.88 4.60
CA GLN A 83 0.06 4.47 4.80
C GLN A 83 -0.90 3.93 3.73
N SER A 84 -1.80 4.77 3.23
CA SER A 84 -2.71 4.46 2.13
C SER A 84 -1.96 4.09 0.83
N ILE A 85 -0.78 4.68 0.58
CA ILE A 85 0.07 4.31 -0.56
C ILE A 85 0.58 2.88 -0.40
N VAL A 86 1.03 2.51 0.80
CA VAL A 86 1.51 1.15 1.12
C VAL A 86 0.39 0.14 0.92
N ILE A 87 -0.82 0.46 1.38
CA ILE A 87 -2.00 -0.41 1.20
C ILE A 87 -2.33 -0.57 -0.29
N GLY A 88 -2.33 0.52 -1.06
CA GLY A 88 -2.54 0.47 -2.52
C GLY A 88 -1.50 -0.40 -3.24
N PHE A 89 -0.23 -0.33 -2.81
CA PHE A 89 0.83 -1.21 -3.31
C PHE A 89 0.54 -2.68 -3.00
N ILE A 90 0.22 -3.02 -1.74
CA ILE A 90 -0.08 -4.39 -1.32
C ILE A 90 -1.28 -4.94 -2.11
N ALA A 91 -2.34 -4.14 -2.25
CA ALA A 91 -3.52 -4.49 -3.02
C ALA A 91 -3.17 -4.76 -4.49
N SER A 92 -2.23 -4.02 -5.07
CA SER A 92 -1.80 -4.21 -6.46
C SER A 92 -1.08 -5.54 -6.70
N CYS A 93 -0.44 -6.08 -5.66
CA CYS A 93 0.29 -7.34 -5.69
C CYS A 93 -0.62 -8.57 -5.52
N VAL A 94 -1.88 -8.40 -5.09
CA VAL A 94 -2.83 -9.51 -4.93
C VAL A 94 -3.04 -10.18 -6.30
N PRO A 95 -2.80 -11.49 -6.42
CA PRO A 95 -3.01 -12.22 -7.67
C PRO A 95 -4.49 -12.21 -8.00
N ARG A 96 -4.81 -11.81 -9.23
CA ARG A 96 -6.18 -11.84 -9.72
C ARG A 96 -6.46 -13.24 -10.27
N ARG A 97 -7.53 -13.88 -9.78
CA ARG A 97 -8.01 -15.15 -10.34
C ARG A 97 -8.41 -14.92 -11.80
N GLY A 98 -7.84 -15.71 -12.72
CA GLY A 98 -8.15 -15.67 -14.16
C GLY A 98 -7.05 -15.19 -15.11
N VAL A 99 -5.94 -14.61 -14.62
CA VAL A 99 -4.80 -14.21 -15.47
C VAL A 99 -3.77 -15.33 -15.68
N GLU A 100 -3.99 -16.49 -15.06
CA GLU A 100 -3.17 -17.70 -15.22
C GLU A 100 -3.55 -18.52 -16.46
N HIS A 101 -4.71 -18.28 -17.07
CA HIS A 101 -5.18 -19.07 -18.22
C HIS A 101 -4.50 -18.75 -19.56
N ASP A 102 -3.68 -17.70 -19.64
CA ASP A 102 -3.00 -17.32 -20.90
C ASP A 102 -1.55 -17.82 -21.00
N LYS A 103 -1.00 -18.42 -19.95
CA LYS A 103 0.35 -19.01 -19.99
C LYS A 103 0.39 -20.49 -20.33
N ASP A 104 -0.74 -21.19 -20.23
CA ASP A 104 -0.81 -22.64 -20.46
C ASP A 104 -1.29 -23.00 -21.88
N LYS A 105 -1.52 -22.00 -22.75
CA LYS A 105 -1.97 -22.22 -24.14
C LYS A 105 -0.84 -22.18 -25.17
N ASN A 106 0.40 -21.94 -24.74
CA ASN A 106 1.58 -21.82 -25.61
C ASN A 106 2.76 -22.70 -25.16
N ARG A 107 2.49 -23.84 -24.53
CA ARG A 107 3.52 -24.84 -24.23
C ARG A 107 3.07 -26.23 -24.61
#